data_AF-A0AAW4CP02-F1
#
_entry.id   AF-A0AAW4CP02-F1
#
_cell.length_a   1.000
_cell.length_b   1.000
_cell.length_c   1.000
_cell.angle_alpha   90.00
_cell.angle_beta   90.00
_cell.angle_gamma   90.00
#
_symmetry.space_group_name_H-M   'P 1'
#
loop_
_entity.id
_entity.type
_entity.pdbx_description
1 polymer ?
#
loop_
_entity_poly.entity_id
_entity_poly.type
_entity_poly.pdbx_seq_one_letter_code
_entity_poly.pdbx_strand_id
1 'polypeptide(L)'
;SGIATTLCDRPLIVRTLDIGGDKPVAYLPMAAEENPALGLRGVRLSLARPDLMQVQLRAILRAVPADQCRIMLPMIADLSDYRAVRAMLDAEKAALGIDAPVPLGVMIETPAAAMLADMLAAEADFLSVGTNDLTQYTLAVDRGNAAVSHRIDALHPAVLRLIREVGRGAQRHGRWAGVCGGLASDPL
;
A
#
# COMPACT_ATOMS: atom_id res chain seq x y z
N SER A 1 -20.14 -7.53 2.72
CA SER A 1 -19.97 -8.23 4.01
C SER A 1 -19.50 -9.69 3.88
N GLY A 2 -19.26 -10.26 2.69
CA GLY A 2 -18.92 -11.70 2.57
C GLY A 2 -17.54 -12.12 3.12
N ILE A 3 -16.48 -11.36 2.83
CA ILE A 3 -15.09 -11.78 3.19
C ILE A 3 -14.84 -11.69 4.70
N ALA A 4 -15.29 -10.61 5.34
CA ALA A 4 -15.13 -10.41 6.79
C ALA A 4 -15.76 -11.56 7.60
N THR A 5 -16.99 -11.95 7.26
CA THR A 5 -17.70 -13.06 7.91
C THR A 5 -16.96 -14.39 7.76
N THR A 6 -16.36 -14.68 6.60
CA THR A 6 -15.59 -15.91 6.35
C THR A 6 -14.29 -15.97 7.17
N LEU A 7 -13.74 -14.82 7.56
CA LEU A 7 -12.51 -14.75 8.33
C LEU A 7 -12.71 -14.88 9.85
N CYS A 8 -13.97 -14.86 10.33
CA CYS A 8 -14.32 -14.87 11.75
C CYS A 8 -13.56 -13.76 12.49
N ASP A 9 -12.76 -14.09 13.51
CA ASP A 9 -12.03 -13.10 14.32
C ASP A 9 -10.65 -12.74 13.74
N ARG A 10 -10.28 -13.28 12.57
CA ARG A 10 -8.96 -13.04 11.97
C ARG A 10 -8.89 -11.67 11.30
N PRO A 11 -7.75 -10.98 11.40
CA PRO A 11 -7.58 -9.65 10.83
C PRO A 11 -7.73 -9.65 9.30
N LEU A 12 -8.40 -8.63 8.78
CA LEU A 12 -8.55 -8.38 7.33
C LEU A 12 -7.82 -7.10 6.96
N ILE A 13 -6.75 -7.22 6.17
CA ILE A 13 -6.01 -6.08 5.61
C ILE A 13 -6.62 -5.75 4.24
N VAL A 14 -7.28 -4.60 4.14
CA VAL A 14 -7.82 -4.08 2.89
C VAL A 14 -6.85 -3.06 2.30
N ARG A 15 -6.30 -3.39 1.13
CA ARG A 15 -5.51 -2.43 0.35
C ARG A 15 -6.44 -1.44 -0.34
N THR A 16 -6.16 -0.14 -0.23
CA THR A 16 -6.91 0.88 -0.96
C THR A 16 -6.66 0.77 -2.47
N LEU A 17 -7.38 1.58 -3.25
CA LEU A 17 -7.36 1.50 -4.70
C LEU A 17 -5.93 1.62 -5.24
N ASP A 18 -5.48 0.59 -5.96
CA ASP A 18 -4.16 0.49 -6.60
C ASP A 18 -4.35 0.26 -8.11
N ILE A 19 -4.84 1.32 -8.77
CA ILE A 19 -4.99 1.39 -10.22
C ILE A 19 -4.19 2.58 -10.76
N GLY A 20 -3.75 2.47 -12.01
CA GLY A 20 -3.08 3.52 -12.78
C GLY A 20 -3.57 3.52 -14.22
N GLY A 21 -2.95 4.35 -15.07
CA GLY A 21 -3.32 4.48 -16.49
C GLY A 21 -3.16 3.20 -17.33
N ASP A 22 -2.48 2.18 -16.81
CA ASP A 22 -2.33 0.85 -17.39
C ASP A 22 -3.57 -0.06 -17.24
N LYS A 23 -4.50 0.29 -16.33
CA LYS A 23 -5.74 -0.45 -16.09
C LYS A 23 -6.93 0.45 -16.40
N PRO A 24 -7.40 0.52 -17.65
CA PRO A 24 -8.53 1.37 -18.01
C PRO A 24 -9.77 0.93 -17.25
N VAL A 25 -10.31 1.82 -16.41
CA VAL A 25 -11.55 1.58 -15.68
C VAL A 25 -12.64 2.48 -16.26
N ALA A 26 -13.74 1.88 -16.75
CA ALA A 26 -14.77 2.58 -17.51
C ALA A 26 -15.39 3.79 -16.79
N TYR A 27 -15.41 3.79 -15.45
CA TYR A 27 -15.96 4.88 -14.63
C TYR A 27 -14.91 5.91 -14.18
N LEU A 28 -13.64 5.73 -14.53
CA LEU A 28 -12.56 6.65 -14.19
C LEU A 28 -11.69 6.94 -15.42
N PRO A 29 -12.10 7.87 -16.29
CA PRO A 29 -11.31 8.23 -17.45
C PRO A 29 -10.00 8.87 -16.99
N MET A 30 -8.89 8.22 -17.34
CA MET A 30 -7.55 8.70 -17.08
C MET A 30 -6.89 9.05 -18.42
N ALA A 31 -6.13 10.15 -18.44
CA ALA A 31 -5.32 10.47 -19.60
C ALA A 31 -4.29 9.37 -19.82
N ALA A 32 -3.97 9.08 -21.09
CA ALA A 32 -2.87 8.19 -21.40
C ALA A 32 -1.55 8.84 -20.93
N GLU A 33 -0.76 8.08 -20.20
CA GLU A 33 0.56 8.49 -19.73
C GLU A 33 1.63 7.69 -20.48
N GLU A 34 2.77 8.31 -20.80
CA GLU A 34 3.90 7.58 -21.40
C GLU A 34 4.46 6.52 -20.45
N ASN A 35 4.42 6.78 -19.14
CA ASN A 35 4.92 5.89 -18.10
C ASN A 35 3.88 5.68 -16.97
N PRO A 36 2.80 4.91 -17.20
CA PRO A 36 1.72 4.74 -16.23
C PRO A 36 2.18 4.16 -14.89
N ALA A 37 3.23 3.34 -14.89
CA ALA A 37 3.83 2.80 -13.67
C ALA A 37 4.42 3.90 -12.76
N LEU A 38 4.88 5.01 -13.32
CA LEU A 38 5.45 6.13 -12.56
C LEU A 38 4.46 7.29 -12.38
N GLY A 39 3.27 7.17 -12.96
CA GLY A 39 2.29 8.25 -13.12
C GLY A 39 1.27 8.40 -11.98
N LEU A 40 0.08 8.87 -12.35
CA LEU A 40 -1.04 9.14 -11.46
C LEU A 40 -1.75 7.83 -11.07
N ARG A 41 -1.22 7.12 -10.08
CA ARG A 41 -1.74 5.83 -9.61
C ARG A 41 -1.71 5.65 -8.10
N GLY A 42 -2.39 4.62 -7.60
CA GLY A 42 -2.41 4.29 -6.17
C GLY A 42 -2.87 5.47 -5.30
N VAL A 43 -2.16 5.73 -4.21
CA VAL A 43 -2.49 6.85 -3.30
C VAL A 43 -2.48 8.22 -4.00
N ARG A 44 -1.65 8.44 -5.03
CA ARG A 44 -1.59 9.74 -5.73
C ARG A 44 -2.90 10.04 -6.46
N LEU A 45 -3.47 9.03 -7.11
CA LEU A 45 -4.77 9.13 -7.75
C LEU A 45 -5.87 9.40 -6.71
N SER A 46 -5.83 8.67 -5.59
CA SER A 46 -6.79 8.86 -4.50
C SER A 46 -6.68 10.22 -3.82
N LEU A 47 -5.50 10.83 -3.76
CA LEU A 47 -5.29 12.18 -3.23
C LEU A 47 -5.69 13.27 -4.24
N ALA A 48 -5.46 13.03 -5.54
CA ALA A 48 -5.96 13.92 -6.61
C ALA A 48 -7.50 13.86 -6.74
N ARG A 49 -8.10 12.74 -6.33
CA ARG A 49 -9.55 12.49 -6.31
C ARG A 49 -10.01 12.08 -4.90
N PRO A 50 -9.98 13.01 -3.94
CA PRO A 50 -10.28 12.70 -2.53
C PRO A 50 -11.71 12.17 -2.34
N ASP A 51 -12.63 12.51 -3.24
CA ASP A 51 -13.98 11.94 -3.29
C ASP A 51 -13.97 10.41 -3.39
N LEU A 52 -13.07 9.84 -4.22
CA LEU A 52 -12.93 8.40 -4.38
C LEU A 52 -12.33 7.76 -3.12
N MET A 53 -11.33 8.40 -2.51
CA MET A 53 -10.73 7.91 -1.27
C MET A 53 -11.74 7.88 -0.13
N GLN A 54 -12.50 8.96 0.05
CA GLN A 54 -13.54 9.04 1.08
C GLN A 54 -14.62 7.97 0.90
N VAL A 55 -15.11 7.79 -0.34
CA VAL A 55 -16.08 6.72 -0.66
C VAL A 55 -15.50 5.35 -0.32
N GLN A 56 -14.24 5.08 -0.67
CA GLN A 56 -13.60 3.81 -0.37
C GLN A 56 -13.41 3.58 1.13
N LEU A 57 -12.89 4.56 1.87
CA LEU A 57 -12.70 4.47 3.32
C LEU A 57 -14.03 4.23 4.04
N ARG A 58 -15.07 5.01 3.71
CA ARG A 58 -16.40 4.85 4.26
C ARG A 58 -17.00 3.47 3.96
N ALA A 59 -16.80 2.97 2.74
CA ALA A 59 -17.26 1.63 2.37
C ALA A 59 -16.56 0.54 3.19
N ILE A 60 -15.23 0.65 3.38
CA ILE A 60 -14.46 -0.29 4.20
C ILE A 60 -14.95 -0.26 5.66
N LEU A 61 -15.06 0.94 6.25
CA LEU A 61 -15.51 1.13 7.63
C LEU A 61 -16.92 0.58 7.90
N ARG A 62 -17.80 0.59 6.89
CA ARG A 62 -19.15 0.00 7.00
C ARG A 62 -19.16 -1.51 6.78
N ALA A 63 -18.23 -2.03 5.98
CA ALA A 63 -18.26 -3.42 5.53
C ALA A 63 -17.45 -4.37 6.42
N VAL A 64 -16.46 -3.85 7.17
CA VAL A 64 -15.54 -4.63 8.00
C VAL A 64 -15.59 -4.10 9.43
N PRO A 65 -15.87 -4.96 10.44
CA PRO A 65 -15.79 -4.59 11.85
C PRO A 65 -14.43 -3.95 12.21
N ALA A 66 -14.44 -2.93 13.06
CA ALA A 66 -13.26 -2.10 13.31
C ALA A 66 -12.09 -2.87 13.94
N ASP A 67 -12.37 -3.83 14.83
CA ASP A 67 -11.41 -4.74 15.45
C ASP A 67 -10.75 -5.70 14.45
N GLN A 68 -11.50 -6.10 13.42
CA GLN A 68 -10.99 -6.92 12.32
C GLN A 68 -10.26 -6.09 11.25
N CYS A 69 -10.67 -4.84 11.05
CA CYS A 69 -10.28 -4.00 9.92
C CYS A 69 -8.86 -3.45 10.05
N ARG A 70 -8.06 -3.62 9.01
CA ARG A 70 -6.77 -2.93 8.80
C ARG A 70 -6.78 -2.37 7.39
N ILE A 71 -6.32 -1.14 7.20
CA ILE A 71 -6.27 -0.48 5.90
C ILE A 71 -4.81 -0.31 5.51
N MET A 72 -4.46 -0.53 4.23
CA MET A 72 -3.10 -0.41 3.74
C MET A 72 -3.03 0.47 2.49
N LEU A 73 -2.11 1.45 2.51
CA LEU A 73 -1.92 2.40 1.42
C LEU A 73 -0.83 1.95 0.43
N PRO A 74 -1.15 1.83 -0.87
CA PRO A 74 -0.18 1.58 -1.94
C PRO A 74 0.50 2.88 -2.40
N MET A 75 1.66 2.76 -3.04
CA MET A 75 2.38 3.80 -3.77
C MET A 75 2.78 5.02 -2.92
N ILE A 76 2.91 4.85 -1.62
CA ILE A 76 3.47 5.88 -0.73
C ILE A 76 4.93 6.12 -1.13
N ALA A 77 5.29 7.38 -1.26
CA ALA A 77 6.67 7.83 -1.48
C ALA A 77 7.09 8.92 -0.49
N ASP A 78 6.13 9.63 0.10
CA ASP A 78 6.35 10.65 1.11
C ASP A 78 5.42 10.44 2.33
N LEU A 79 5.87 10.91 3.49
CA LEU A 79 5.10 10.87 4.73
C LEU A 79 3.85 11.78 4.67
N SER A 80 3.88 12.85 3.88
CA SER A 80 2.73 13.74 3.67
C SER A 80 1.52 13.01 3.08
N ASP A 81 1.76 12.07 2.16
CA ASP A 81 0.69 11.28 1.53
C ASP A 81 -0.04 10.44 2.59
N TYR A 82 0.74 9.79 3.46
CA TYR A 82 0.21 9.00 4.57
C TYR A 82 -0.61 9.85 5.53
N ARG A 83 -0.09 11.00 5.95
CA ARG A 83 -0.78 11.92 6.87
C ARG A 83 -2.09 12.46 6.29
N ALA A 84 -2.11 12.79 5.00
CA ALA A 84 -3.32 13.25 4.32
C ALA A 84 -4.42 12.17 4.36
N VAL A 85 -4.09 10.92 4.06
CA VAL A 85 -5.07 9.82 4.12
C VAL A 85 -5.45 9.46 5.56
N ARG A 86 -4.52 9.53 6.52
CA ARG A 86 -4.83 9.37 7.95
C ARG A 86 -5.92 10.35 8.40
N ALA A 87 -5.77 11.63 8.06
CA ALA A 87 -6.76 12.65 8.38
C ALA A 87 -8.14 12.36 7.76
N MET A 88 -8.17 11.85 6.52
CA MET A 88 -9.43 11.43 5.88
C MET A 88 -10.08 10.24 6.60
N LEU A 89 -9.28 9.24 6.99
CA LEU A 89 -9.77 8.08 7.75
C LEU A 89 -10.36 8.51 9.10
N ASP A 90 -9.68 9.37 9.84
CA ASP A 90 -10.15 9.84 11.14
C ASP A 90 -11.45 10.65 11.02
N ALA A 91 -11.58 11.47 9.97
CA ALA A 91 -12.81 12.20 9.68
C ALA A 91 -13.99 11.25 9.35
N GLU A 92 -13.76 10.22 8.54
CA GLU A 92 -14.80 9.24 8.20
C GLU A 92 -15.19 8.37 9.39
N LYS A 93 -14.25 8.01 10.26
CA LYS A 93 -14.54 7.33 11.53
C LYS A 93 -15.43 8.18 12.43
N ALA A 94 -15.08 9.46 12.61
CA ALA A 94 -15.86 10.39 13.41
C ALA A 94 -17.28 10.56 12.86
N ALA A 95 -17.42 10.71 11.53
CA ALA A 95 -18.72 10.83 10.87
C ALA A 95 -19.62 9.58 11.01
N LEU A 96 -19.02 8.41 11.20
CA LEU A 96 -19.72 7.14 11.41
C LEU A 96 -19.88 6.77 12.90
N GLY A 97 -19.34 7.57 13.83
CA GLY A 97 -19.35 7.25 15.27
C GLY A 97 -18.51 6.02 15.64
N ILE A 98 -17.42 5.76 14.92
CA ILE A 98 -16.53 4.62 15.17
C ILE A 98 -15.37 5.07 16.07
N ASP A 99 -15.48 4.77 17.36
CA ASP A 99 -14.44 5.08 18.36
C ASP A 99 -13.28 4.07 18.37
N ALA A 100 -13.56 2.83 17.94
CA ALA A 100 -12.56 1.76 17.90
C ALA A 100 -11.38 2.13 16.96
N PRO A 101 -10.13 1.75 17.30
CA PRO A 101 -9.00 1.96 16.43
C PRO A 101 -9.13 1.15 15.14
N VAL A 102 -8.76 1.76 14.01
CA VAL A 102 -8.66 1.08 12.71
C VAL A 102 -7.23 1.30 12.22
N PRO A 103 -6.36 0.29 12.31
CA PRO A 103 -4.97 0.43 11.91
C PRO A 103 -4.82 0.83 10.44
N LEU A 104 -3.95 1.81 10.17
CA LEU A 104 -3.53 2.22 8.84
C LEU A 104 -2.05 1.91 8.67
N GLY A 105 -1.75 1.08 7.69
CA GLY A 105 -0.39 0.70 7.33
C GLY A 105 0.00 1.18 5.94
N VAL A 106 1.27 0.96 5.63
CA VAL A 106 1.87 1.35 4.34
C VAL A 106 2.39 0.12 3.62
N MET A 107 2.02 -0.02 2.35
CA MET A 107 2.68 -0.95 1.46
C MET A 107 3.99 -0.33 0.98
N ILE A 108 5.12 -0.90 1.41
CA ILE A 108 6.45 -0.48 0.99
C ILE A 108 6.75 -1.12 -0.36
N GLU A 109 6.42 -0.37 -1.41
CA GLU A 109 6.64 -0.78 -2.79
C GLU A 109 7.44 0.24 -3.61
N THR A 110 7.77 1.40 -3.04
CA THR A 110 8.70 2.36 -3.64
C THR A 110 10.04 2.33 -2.91
N PRO A 111 11.18 2.54 -3.61
CA PRO A 111 12.47 2.68 -2.94
C PRO A 111 12.49 3.85 -1.94
N ALA A 112 11.77 4.94 -2.24
CA ALA A 112 11.62 6.09 -1.34
C ALA A 112 10.98 5.68 0.00
N ALA A 113 9.86 4.94 -0.03
CA ALA A 113 9.22 4.46 1.19
C ALA A 113 10.12 3.49 1.98
N ALA A 114 10.91 2.65 1.31
CA ALA A 114 11.88 1.79 1.99
C ALA A 114 12.98 2.59 2.71
N MET A 115 13.45 3.67 2.09
CA MET A 115 14.43 4.58 2.71
C MET A 115 13.85 5.43 3.85
N LEU A 116 12.54 5.71 3.81
CA LEU A 116 11.80 6.44 4.84
C LEU A 116 11.11 5.51 5.86
N ALA A 117 11.47 4.22 5.90
CA ALA A 117 10.69 3.22 6.64
C ALA A 117 10.63 3.47 8.14
N ASP A 118 11.67 4.06 8.74
CA ASP A 118 11.65 4.45 10.16
C ASP A 118 10.68 5.61 10.43
N MET A 119 10.73 6.67 9.62
CA MET A 119 9.80 7.78 9.69
C MET A 119 8.36 7.34 9.46
N LEU A 120 8.13 6.45 8.48
CA LEU A 120 6.81 5.86 8.24
C LEU A 120 6.38 5.00 9.43
N ALA A 121 7.25 4.16 9.99
CA ALA A 121 6.92 3.30 11.15
C ALA A 121 6.65 4.09 12.44
N ALA A 122 7.16 5.31 12.56
CA ALA A 122 6.83 6.19 13.68
C ALA A 122 5.33 6.55 13.72
N GLU A 123 4.67 6.62 12.56
CA GLU A 123 3.27 7.05 12.43
C GLU A 123 2.30 5.97 11.92
N ALA A 124 2.79 5.01 11.12
CA ALA A 124 2.03 3.89 10.60
C ALA A 124 1.90 2.78 11.63
N ASP A 125 0.74 2.11 11.64
CA ASP A 125 0.47 1.02 12.57
C ASP A 125 1.19 -0.27 12.18
N PHE A 126 1.49 -0.44 10.89
CA PHE A 126 2.25 -1.56 10.34
C PHE A 126 2.82 -1.22 8.96
N LEU A 127 3.83 -1.98 8.55
CA LEU A 127 4.39 -1.94 7.20
C LEU A 127 4.14 -3.27 6.49
N SER A 128 4.08 -3.27 5.16
CA SER A 128 4.08 -4.50 4.37
C SER A 128 4.86 -4.30 3.08
N VAL A 129 5.89 -5.10 2.83
CA VAL A 129 6.67 -4.99 1.60
C VAL A 129 5.88 -5.53 0.42
N GLY A 130 5.68 -4.72 -0.62
CA GLY A 130 5.15 -5.14 -1.92
C GLY A 130 6.29 -5.49 -2.87
N THR A 131 6.77 -6.74 -2.86
CA THR A 131 8.05 -7.10 -3.50
C THR A 131 8.07 -6.93 -5.01
N ASN A 132 6.92 -7.10 -5.68
CA ASN A 132 6.83 -7.02 -7.13
C ASN A 132 7.14 -5.60 -7.63
N ASP A 133 6.46 -4.60 -7.06
CA ASP A 133 6.63 -3.19 -7.42
C ASP A 133 7.95 -2.65 -6.83
N LEU A 134 8.33 -3.06 -5.61
CA LEU A 134 9.63 -2.69 -5.03
C LEU A 134 10.79 -3.13 -5.93
N THR A 135 10.76 -4.38 -6.43
CA THR A 135 11.80 -4.90 -7.33
C THR A 135 11.82 -4.13 -8.64
N GLN A 136 10.66 -3.93 -9.26
CA GLN A 136 10.53 -3.18 -10.52
C GLN A 136 11.11 -1.76 -10.41
N TYR A 137 10.74 -1.01 -9.38
CA TYR A 137 11.22 0.36 -9.23
C TYR A 137 12.67 0.44 -8.75
N THR A 138 13.13 -0.52 -7.93
CA THR A 138 14.53 -0.57 -7.49
C THR A 138 15.48 -0.88 -8.63
N LEU A 139 15.10 -1.82 -9.50
CA LEU A 139 15.93 -2.26 -10.63
C LEU A 139 15.69 -1.44 -11.90
N ALA A 140 14.68 -0.56 -11.91
CA ALA A 140 14.22 0.16 -13.09
C ALA A 140 13.89 -0.77 -14.27
N VAL A 141 13.18 -1.87 -13.98
CA VAL A 141 12.79 -2.88 -14.97
C VAL A 141 11.28 -3.04 -14.96
N ASP A 142 10.65 -2.81 -16.10
CA ASP A 142 9.22 -3.11 -16.29
C ASP A 142 9.03 -4.62 -16.49
N ARG A 143 8.29 -5.26 -15.57
CA ARG A 143 7.97 -6.69 -15.65
C ARG A 143 7.08 -7.05 -16.84
N GLY A 144 6.31 -6.09 -17.37
CA GLY A 144 5.48 -6.26 -18.55
C GLY A 144 6.26 -6.19 -19.86
N ASN A 145 7.50 -5.70 -19.82
CA ASN A 145 8.32 -5.53 -21.01
C ASN A 145 9.19 -6.79 -21.26
N ALA A 146 8.84 -7.57 -22.27
CA ALA A 146 9.51 -8.81 -22.64
C ALA A 146 11.02 -8.65 -22.93
N ALA A 147 11.48 -7.47 -23.36
CA ALA A 147 12.89 -7.23 -23.65
C ALA A 147 13.77 -7.16 -22.39
N VAL A 148 13.18 -6.85 -21.23
CA VAL A 148 13.92 -6.61 -19.98
C VAL A 148 13.41 -7.43 -18.80
N SER A 149 12.23 -8.04 -18.87
CA SER A 149 11.59 -8.76 -17.75
C SER A 149 12.46 -9.87 -17.16
N HIS A 150 13.35 -10.48 -17.95
CA HIS A 150 14.34 -11.47 -17.49
C HIS A 150 15.37 -10.90 -16.47
N ARG A 151 15.43 -9.58 -16.29
CA ARG A 151 16.30 -8.91 -15.33
C ARG A 151 15.62 -8.67 -13.98
N ILE A 152 14.33 -9.00 -13.84
CA ILE A 152 13.63 -8.92 -12.57
C ILE A 152 14.17 -10.03 -11.66
N ASP A 153 14.73 -9.61 -10.54
CA ASP A 153 15.23 -10.50 -9.49
C ASP A 153 14.85 -9.93 -8.12
N ALA A 154 13.89 -10.57 -7.46
CA ALA A 154 13.45 -10.17 -6.11
C ALA A 154 14.49 -10.47 -5.03
N LEU A 155 15.46 -11.35 -5.32
CA LEU A 155 16.61 -11.66 -4.47
C LEU A 155 17.83 -10.77 -4.77
N HIS A 156 17.69 -9.81 -5.67
CA HIS A 156 18.77 -8.89 -5.99
C HIS A 156 19.26 -8.17 -4.71
N PRO A 157 20.58 -8.04 -4.48
CA PRO A 157 21.12 -7.48 -3.23
C PRO A 157 20.59 -6.09 -2.86
N ALA A 158 20.27 -5.25 -3.86
CA ALA A 158 19.66 -3.94 -3.61
C ALA A 158 18.24 -4.06 -3.01
N VAL A 159 17.43 -4.99 -3.53
CA VAL A 159 16.06 -5.24 -3.04
C VAL A 159 16.11 -5.81 -1.64
N LEU A 160 16.96 -6.81 -1.39
CA LEU A 160 17.14 -7.39 -0.05
C LEU A 160 17.62 -6.37 0.98
N ARG A 161 18.51 -5.43 0.59
CA ARG A 161 18.93 -4.33 1.46
C ARG A 161 17.76 -3.41 1.81
N LEU A 162 16.90 -3.06 0.85
CA LEU A 162 15.71 -2.25 1.12
C LEU A 162 14.73 -2.97 2.05
N ILE A 163 14.48 -4.26 1.83
CA ILE A 163 13.65 -5.09 2.73
C ILE A 163 14.22 -5.09 4.15
N ARG A 164 15.54 -5.21 4.30
CA ARG A 164 16.21 -5.15 5.59
C ARG A 164 16.03 -3.78 6.27
N GLU A 165 16.16 -2.68 5.53
CA GLU A 165 15.94 -1.34 6.09
C GLU A 165 14.47 -1.15 6.53
N VAL A 166 13.50 -1.72 5.81
CA VAL A 166 12.09 -1.75 6.24
C VAL A 166 11.93 -2.49 7.56
N GLY A 167 12.51 -3.69 7.68
CA GLY A 167 12.46 -4.47 8.91
C GLY A 167 13.08 -3.72 10.11
N ARG A 168 14.21 -3.03 9.89
CA ARG A 168 14.87 -2.20 10.92
C ARG A 168 14.03 -1.00 11.32
N GLY A 169 13.45 -0.30 10.33
CA GLY A 169 12.57 0.85 10.57
C GLY A 169 11.35 0.46 11.41
N ALA A 170 10.69 -0.65 11.05
CA ALA A 170 9.56 -1.18 11.81
C ALA A 170 9.97 -1.55 13.25
N GLN A 171 11.05 -2.31 13.42
CA GLN A 171 11.54 -2.76 14.73
C GLN A 171 11.87 -1.58 15.65
N ARG A 172 12.48 -0.50 15.12
CA ARG A 172 12.84 0.71 15.88
C ARG A 172 11.63 1.35 16.57
N HIS A 173 10.45 1.28 15.96
CA HIS A 173 9.21 1.87 16.48
C HIS A 173 8.25 0.83 17.07
N GLY A 174 8.71 -0.40 17.31
CA GLY A 174 7.87 -1.48 17.83
C GLY A 174 6.73 -1.89 16.89
N ARG A 175 6.88 -1.63 15.58
CA ARG A 175 5.93 -2.01 14.53
C ARG A 175 6.34 -3.34 13.93
N TRP A 176 5.37 -4.03 13.34
CA TRP A 176 5.64 -5.22 12.53
C TRP A 176 5.69 -4.85 11.05
N ALA A 177 6.50 -5.59 10.30
CA ALA A 177 6.59 -5.52 8.85
C ALA A 177 6.22 -6.89 8.26
N GLY A 178 5.18 -6.94 7.42
CA GLY A 178 4.85 -8.11 6.61
C GLY A 178 5.53 -8.09 5.24
N VAL A 179 5.36 -9.17 4.48
CA VAL A 179 5.73 -9.23 3.07
C VAL A 179 4.53 -9.76 2.28
N CYS A 180 4.19 -9.07 1.21
CA CYS A 180 3.18 -9.47 0.24
C CYS A 180 3.76 -9.43 -1.17
N GLY A 181 3.42 -10.40 -2.02
CA GLY A 181 3.99 -10.54 -3.36
C GLY A 181 4.71 -11.87 -3.55
N GLY A 182 5.26 -12.10 -4.74
CA GLY A 182 5.76 -13.42 -5.16
C GLY A 182 6.85 -13.99 -4.26
N LEU A 183 7.71 -13.14 -3.69
CA LEU A 183 8.79 -13.56 -2.80
C LEU A 183 8.27 -14.16 -1.47
N ALA A 184 7.09 -13.75 -1.01
CA ALA A 184 6.50 -14.31 0.21
C ALA A 184 6.06 -15.78 0.05
N SER A 185 5.95 -16.26 -1.19
CA SER A 185 5.53 -17.63 -1.54
C SER A 185 6.66 -18.50 -2.11
N ASP A 186 7.90 -17.99 -2.17
CA ASP A 186 9.02 -18.70 -2.78
C ASP A 186 9.70 -19.64 -1.76
N PRO A 187 9.68 -20.97 -1.95
CA PRO A 187 10.45 -21.89 -1.13
C PRO A 187 11.94 -21.76 -1.49
N LEU A 188 12.70 -21.12 -0.59
CA LEU A 188 14.17 -21.02 -0.66
C LEU A 188 14.87 -22.39 -0.67
#